data_AF-A0A951FG46-F1
#
_entry.id   AF-A0A951FG46-F1
#
_cell.length_a   1.000
_cell.length_b   1.000
_cell.length_c   1.000
_cell.angle_alpha   90.00
_cell.angle_beta   90.00
_cell.angle_gamma   90.00
#
_symmetry.space_group_name_H-M   'P 1'
#
loop_
_entity.id
_entity.type
_entity.pdbx_description
1 polymer ?
#
loop_
_entity_poly.entity_id
_entity_poly.type
_entity_poly.pdbx_seq_one_letter_code
_entity_poly.pdbx_strand_id
1 'polypeptide(L)'
;MPDAGQAVQGVTPVIIDDGPDQGLPLGGMGSGAIGRTHRGDFARWHLEAGKHSYQTAFANQFSVYVEHDGQRLAQVLCTERPKDHLSAWQWEYP
;
A
#
# COMPACT_ATOMS: atom_id res chain seq x y z
N MET A 1 -17.30 2.54 40.62
CA MET A 1 -17.74 2.44 39.22
C MET A 1 -18.19 3.82 38.77
N PRO A 2 -17.39 4.63 38.06
CA PRO A 2 -17.84 5.89 37.51
C PRO A 2 -18.32 5.73 36.05
N ASP A 3 -19.56 6.19 35.88
CA ASP A 3 -20.23 6.86 34.76
C ASP A 3 -19.82 6.61 33.30
N ALA A 4 -20.83 6.29 32.48
CA ALA A 4 -20.73 6.12 31.04
C ALA A 4 -20.50 7.49 30.38
N GLY A 5 -19.30 7.68 29.83
CA GLY A 5 -18.91 8.91 29.14
C GLY A 5 -19.92 9.30 28.06
N GLN A 6 -20.50 10.49 28.22
CA GLN A 6 -21.35 11.12 27.22
C GLN A 6 -20.58 11.35 25.93
N ALA A 7 -21.20 11.00 24.80
CA ALA A 7 -20.67 11.31 23.48
C ALA A 7 -20.57 12.84 23.31
N VAL A 8 -19.38 13.33 22.97
CA VAL A 8 -19.14 14.75 22.67
C VAL A 8 -19.89 15.10 21.37
N GLN A 9 -20.98 15.85 21.47
CA GLN A 9 -21.73 16.33 20.30
C GLN A 9 -20.88 17.32 19.50
N GLY A 10 -20.63 17.03 18.22
CA GLY A 10 -19.99 17.95 17.27
C GLY A 10 -18.71 17.44 16.60
N VAL A 11 -18.21 16.25 16.95
CA VAL A 11 -17.12 15.60 16.21
C VAL A 11 -17.73 14.48 15.38
N THR A 12 -17.86 14.68 14.07
CA THR A 12 -18.01 13.55 13.15
C THR A 12 -16.73 12.73 13.29
N PRO A 13 -16.78 11.48 13.78
CA PRO A 13 -15.58 10.67 13.82
C PRO A 13 -15.06 10.55 12.38
N VAL A 14 -13.79 10.90 12.17
CA VAL A 14 -13.14 10.61 10.89
C VAL A 14 -13.02 9.10 10.80
N ILE A 15 -13.89 8.50 9.99
CA ILE A 15 -13.86 7.07 9.70
C ILE A 15 -12.78 6.86 8.63
N ILE A 16 -11.84 5.96 8.90
CA ILE A 16 -10.81 5.59 7.94
C ILE A 16 -11.48 4.80 6.81
N ASP A 17 -11.25 5.25 5.57
CA ASP A 17 -11.64 4.57 4.34
C ASP A 17 -10.48 4.68 3.34
N ASP A 18 -9.67 3.62 3.27
CA ASP A 18 -8.54 3.51 2.36
C ASP A 18 -8.93 2.89 1.01
N GLY A 19 -10.22 2.64 0.80
CA GLY A 19 -10.71 1.89 -0.35
C GLY A 19 -10.43 0.38 -0.30
N PRO A 20 -10.84 -0.34 -1.36
CA PRO A 20 -10.88 -1.80 -1.38
C PRO A 20 -9.52 -2.46 -1.65
N ASP A 21 -8.53 -1.67 -2.09
CA ASP A 21 -7.24 -2.19 -2.55
C ASP A 21 -6.33 -2.59 -1.39
N GLN A 22 -6.62 -3.75 -0.83
CA GLN A 22 -5.94 -4.26 0.35
C GLN A 22 -5.26 -5.61 0.06
N GLY A 23 -4.49 -6.09 1.03
CA GLY A 23 -3.85 -7.40 1.00
C GLY A 23 -3.42 -7.84 2.40
N LEU A 24 -2.76 -8.99 2.48
CA LEU A 24 -2.27 -9.51 3.76
C LEU A 24 -1.08 -8.69 4.27
N PRO A 25 -1.04 -8.40 5.59
CA PRO A 25 0.08 -7.68 6.17
C PRO A 25 1.34 -8.55 6.22
N LEU A 26 2.48 -7.91 5.99
CA LEU A 26 3.82 -8.46 6.19
C LEU A 26 4.40 -7.83 7.46
N GLY A 27 4.64 -8.64 8.49
CA GLY A 27 5.18 -8.18 9.76
C GLY A 27 4.85 -9.13 10.91
N GLY A 28 5.74 -9.21 11.90
CA GLY A 28 5.52 -9.98 13.13
C GLY A 28 4.77 -9.18 14.19
N MET A 29 4.41 -9.86 15.28
CA MET A 29 3.84 -9.18 16.44
C MET A 29 4.85 -8.19 17.04
N GLY A 30 4.45 -6.92 17.16
CA GLY A 30 5.28 -5.86 17.75
C GLY A 30 6.36 -5.26 16.83
N SER A 31 6.55 -5.76 15.60
CA SER A 31 7.52 -5.19 14.65
C SER A 31 6.97 -4.05 13.79
N GLY A 32 5.65 -3.82 13.87
CA GLY A 32 4.92 -3.12 12.82
C GLY A 32 4.64 -4.02 11.61
N ALA A 33 3.82 -3.51 10.70
CA ALA A 33 3.39 -4.24 9.50
C ALA A 33 3.34 -3.35 8.25
N ILE A 34 3.54 -3.98 7.09
CA ILE A 34 3.38 -3.36 5.77
C ILE A 34 2.32 -4.16 5.00
N GLY A 35 1.26 -3.49 4.56
CA GLY A 35 0.26 -4.05 3.66
C GLY A 35 0.70 -3.88 2.22
N ARG A 36 1.06 -4.99 1.58
CA ARG A 36 1.16 -5.10 0.13
C ARG A 36 -0.22 -5.43 -0.42
N THR A 37 -0.75 -4.63 -1.33
CA THR A 37 -2.08 -4.85 -1.90
C THR A 37 -2.04 -5.99 -2.91
N HIS A 38 -3.23 -6.48 -3.29
CA HIS A 38 -3.36 -7.46 -4.38
C HIS A 38 -2.92 -6.92 -5.75
N ARG A 39 -2.84 -5.59 -5.93
CA ARG A 39 -2.34 -4.94 -7.16
C ARG A 39 -0.82 -4.98 -7.29
N GLY A 40 -0.11 -5.33 -6.21
CA GLY A 40 1.33 -5.49 -6.17
C GLY A 40 2.09 -4.39 -5.42
N ASP A 41 1.43 -3.26 -5.14
CA ASP A 41 2.02 -2.09 -4.49
C ASP A 41 2.05 -2.17 -2.96
N PHE A 42 3.01 -1.48 -2.35
CA PHE A 42 3.14 -1.33 -0.89
C PHE A 42 2.47 -0.02 -0.47
N ALA A 43 1.29 -0.12 0.15
CA ALA A 43 0.42 1.04 0.36
C ALA A 43 0.04 1.28 1.82
N ARG A 44 -0.17 0.23 2.63
CA ARG A 44 -0.65 0.38 4.01
C ARG A 44 0.47 0.24 5.00
N TRP A 45 0.77 1.29 5.77
CA TRP A 45 1.91 1.33 6.68
C TRP A 45 1.45 1.36 8.14
N HIS A 46 1.90 0.37 8.91
CA HIS A 46 1.77 0.29 10.36
C HIS A 46 3.17 0.13 10.99
N LEU A 47 4.15 0.89 10.49
CA LEU A 47 5.53 0.86 11.00
C LEU A 47 5.68 1.62 12.31
N GLU A 48 4.91 2.70 12.48
CA GLU A 48 4.80 3.39 13.75
C GLU A 48 3.63 2.81 14.55
N ALA A 49 3.91 2.32 15.75
CA ALA A 49 2.92 1.64 16.59
C ALA A 49 1.71 2.54 16.87
N GLY A 50 0.51 2.01 16.59
CA GLY A 50 -0.75 2.73 16.79
C GLY A 50 -1.09 3.76 15.70
N LYS A 51 -0.21 3.99 14.72
CA LYS A 51 -0.50 4.84 13.57
C LYS A 51 -0.83 4.03 12.32
N HIS A 52 -1.60 4.66 11.46
CA HIS A 52 -2.01 4.14 10.18
C HIS A 52 -1.83 5.20 9.10
N SER A 53 -1.18 4.82 8.00
CA SER A 53 -1.16 5.61 6.77
C SER A 53 -1.36 4.72 5.56
N TYR A 54 -2.09 5.25 4.58
CA TYR A 54 -2.30 4.62 3.29
C TYR A 54 -1.73 5.51 2.20
N GLN A 55 -0.58 5.11 1.67
CA GLN A 55 0.12 5.78 0.58
C GLN A 55 1.03 4.80 -0.14
N THR A 56 0.84 4.66 -1.45
CA THR A 56 1.70 3.82 -2.28
C THR A 56 3.11 4.40 -2.35
N ALA A 57 4.11 3.63 -1.92
CA ALA A 57 5.52 3.94 -2.16
C ALA A 57 5.96 3.30 -3.48
N PHE A 58 5.76 4.00 -4.60
CA PHE A 58 5.95 3.44 -5.95
C PHE A 58 7.36 2.91 -6.22
N ALA A 59 8.40 3.37 -5.52
CA ALA A 59 9.75 2.81 -5.67
C ALA A 59 9.89 1.37 -5.13
N ASN A 60 9.00 0.93 -4.25
CA ASN A 60 9.02 -0.41 -3.67
C ASN A 60 8.27 -1.36 -4.59
N GLN A 61 8.99 -2.11 -5.41
CA GLN A 61 8.38 -3.01 -6.40
C GLN A 61 9.18 -4.28 -6.57
N PHE A 62 8.48 -5.31 -7.05
CA PHE A 62 9.12 -6.41 -7.77
C PHE A 62 8.95 -6.18 -9.26
N SER A 63 10.03 -6.40 -10.01
CA SER A 63 10.03 -6.33 -11.46
C SER A 63 10.61 -7.62 -12.03
N VAL A 64 10.12 -8.02 -13.20
CA VAL A 64 10.63 -9.18 -13.93
C VAL A 64 11.36 -8.72 -15.19
N TYR A 65 12.45 -9.41 -15.52
CA TYR A 65 13.12 -9.31 -16.81
C TYR A 65 13.03 -10.67 -17.52
N VAL A 66 12.67 -10.65 -18.79
CA VAL A 66 12.61 -11.85 -19.64
C VAL A 66 13.29 -11.54 -20.97
N GLU A 67 14.12 -12.48 -21.43
CA GLU A 67 14.75 -12.43 -22.75
C GLU A 67 14.58 -13.79 -23.46
N HIS A 68 14.07 -13.76 -24.68
CA HIS A 68 13.88 -14.94 -25.51
C HIS A 68 13.98 -14.55 -26.99
N ASP A 69 14.80 -15.28 -27.76
CA ASP A 69 15.02 -15.04 -29.20
C ASP A 69 15.32 -13.56 -29.55
N GLY A 70 16.09 -12.88 -28.70
CA GLY A 70 16.45 -11.47 -28.87
C GLY A 70 15.36 -10.46 -28.49
N GLN A 71 14.16 -10.90 -28.14
CA GLN A 71 13.11 -10.07 -27.56
C GLN A 71 13.36 -9.88 -26.06
N ARG A 72 13.22 -8.64 -25.58
CA ARG A 72 13.50 -8.27 -24.18
C ARG A 72 12.31 -7.53 -23.59
N LEU A 73 11.94 -7.91 -22.38
CA LEU A 73 10.89 -7.26 -21.60
C LEU A 73 11.40 -7.05 -20.17
N ALA A 74 11.30 -5.83 -19.66
CA ALA A 74 11.35 -5.53 -18.24
C ALA A 74 9.97 -4.99 -17.84
N GLN A 75 9.34 -5.54 -16.82
CA GLN A 75 7.98 -5.18 -16.41
C GLN A 75 7.90 -5.06 -14.88
N VAL A 76 7.34 -3.97 -14.39
CA VAL A 76 6.96 -3.83 -12.97
C VAL A 76 5.70 -4.66 -12.73
N LEU A 77 5.70 -5.47 -11.66
CA LEU A 77 4.57 -6.31 -11.27
C LEU A 77 3.57 -5.54 -10.40
N CYS A 78 3.07 -4.42 -10.93
CA CYS A 78 2.10 -3.55 -10.29
C CYS A 78 1.11 -3.01 -11.33
N THR A 79 -0.19 -3.09 -11.03
CA THR A 79 -1.25 -2.60 -11.94
C THR A 79 -1.48 -1.08 -11.83
N GLU A 80 -0.99 -0.45 -10.75
CA GLU A 80 -1.00 1.01 -10.59
C GLU A 80 0.34 1.63 -11.03
N ARG A 81 0.32 2.90 -11.47
CA ARG A 81 1.52 3.67 -11.83
C ARG A 81 1.59 5.04 -11.14
N PRO A 82 2.80 5.55 -10.85
CA PRO A 82 2.99 6.92 -10.39
C PRO A 82 2.63 7.93 -11.49
N LYS A 83 2.21 9.14 -11.10
CA LYS A 83 1.83 10.21 -12.03
C LYS A 83 3.02 11.05 -12.51
N ASP A 84 4.00 11.27 -11.65
CA ASP A 84 5.01 12.33 -11.80
C ASP A 84 6.47 11.87 -11.58
N HIS A 85 6.70 10.60 -11.25
CA HIS A 85 8.04 10.04 -11.02
C HIS A 85 8.17 8.62 -11.61
N LEU A 86 9.40 8.11 -11.68
CA LEU A 86 9.72 6.76 -12.18
C LEU A 86 9.17 6.45 -13.59
N SER A 87 9.05 7.46 -14.43
CA SER A 87 8.50 7.34 -15.80
C SER A 87 9.33 6.46 -16.73
N ALA A 88 10.58 6.17 -16.38
CA ALA A 88 11.46 5.27 -17.11
C ALA A 88 11.15 3.77 -16.86
N TRP A 89 10.36 3.44 -15.85
CA TRP A 89 10.00 2.05 -15.54
C TRP A 89 8.78 1.64 -16.37
N GLN A 90 8.71 0.36 -16.75
CA GLN A 90 7.58 -0.19 -17.47
C GLN A 90 6.47 -0.57 -16.47
N TRP A 91 5.46 0.30 -16.36
CA TRP A 91 4.30 0.13 -15.46
C TRP A 91 3.14 -0.58 -16.16
N GLU A 92 1.95 -0.53 -15.54
CA GLU A 92 0.68 -1.02 -16.08
C GLU A 92 0.74 -2.53 -16.37
N TYR A 93 1.01 -3.31 -15.32
CA TYR A 93 0.92 -4.76 -15.42
C TYR A 93 -0.50 -5.18 -15.89
N PRO A 94 -0.61 -6.05 -16.91
CA PRO A 94 -1.89 -6.44 -17.50
C PRO A 94 -2.79 -7.27 -16.58
#